data_AF-A0A151F8V7-F1
#
_entry.id   AF-A0A151F8V7-F1
#
_cell.length_a   1.000
_cell.length_b   1.000
_cell.length_c   1.000
_cell.angle_alpha   90.00
_cell.angle_beta   90.00
_cell.angle_gamma   90.00
#
_symmetry.space_group_name_H-M   'P 1'
#
loop_
_entity.id
_entity.type
_entity.pdbx_description
1 polymer ?
#
loop_
_entity_poly.entity_id
_entity_poly.type
_entity_poly.pdbx_seq_one_letter_code
_entity_poly.pdbx_strand_id
1 'polypeptide(L)'
;MELSDASVKEKVESVEVIELLSAPSNVAFDDPLLVDYVKLALTAEIVAELVDISFLSSSYQSFSGTTADSEIDGIFEIRTKPFSGPGDVYPLREPQEYLVPETKIESDDPAIKAKAEEITQGCEDSWEASQRIAQWVYENITYKITGGGARETLASQKGDCGPHTLLTVAMLRSIGIPSRMVGGVVYGRVGGTPLFIQHYWTEVLISGEWIPFDSTMGEYGYVDATHVRLFRRGGIQSLEIEVLEYTQEKPEIEIAEREALLKVGEYYKYRFVINDVEFGYTDYKIKKKTTYEGQEAFYVELYLDLDYNKIGKQIELVMGAILYITGDIMPLYYQVDALVNSEKQTVECTFSDSKVYDVVTAGGKTYEEEVNLEESTYLMHSNMIGLWALVYRSLELEEGETYKVPVFFSENFTKYVVDIEVLRTETIVVAGKSYEVFVCNVPLYREIDYVTKDGLLVKIDLPSQNGFIELVESSQSFFPI
;
A
#
# COMPACT_ATOMS: atom_id res chain seq x y z
N MET A 1 12.64 -22.07 -12.00
CA MET A 1 11.27 -22.60 -12.22
C MET A 1 11.29 -24.05 -12.73
N GLU A 2 10.58 -25.00 -12.09
CA GLU A 2 9.84 -26.01 -12.87
C GLU A 2 8.35 -25.67 -12.71
N LEU A 3 7.72 -25.40 -13.86
CA LEU A 3 6.42 -24.74 -14.08
C LEU A 3 5.19 -25.53 -13.55
N SER A 4 5.23 -26.09 -12.34
CA SER A 4 4.12 -26.92 -11.82
C SER A 4 3.74 -26.70 -10.35
N ASP A 5 4.39 -25.76 -9.66
CA ASP A 5 4.12 -25.48 -8.25
C ASP A 5 2.97 -24.49 -8.09
N ALA A 6 1.89 -24.85 -7.38
CA ALA A 6 0.63 -24.10 -7.40
C ALA A 6 0.77 -22.63 -6.94
N SER A 7 1.75 -22.29 -6.09
CA SER A 7 1.98 -20.92 -5.60
C SER A 7 2.83 -20.06 -6.55
N VAL A 8 3.78 -20.69 -7.27
CA VAL A 8 4.53 -20.06 -8.37
C VAL A 8 3.66 -19.97 -9.61
N LYS A 9 2.78 -20.96 -9.82
CA LYS A 9 1.71 -20.91 -10.80
C LYS A 9 0.74 -19.79 -10.44
N GLU A 10 0.33 -19.61 -9.19
CA GLU A 10 -0.55 -18.50 -8.78
C GLU A 10 0.12 -17.13 -8.95
N LYS A 11 1.44 -16.99 -8.67
CA LYS A 11 2.19 -15.74 -8.93
C LYS A 11 2.48 -15.48 -10.41
N VAL A 12 2.87 -16.49 -11.17
CA VAL A 12 3.11 -16.35 -12.61
C VAL A 12 1.80 -16.22 -13.37
N GLU A 13 0.75 -16.94 -13.00
CA GLU A 13 -0.62 -16.69 -13.47
C GLU A 13 -1.08 -15.30 -13.04
N SER A 14 -0.75 -14.79 -11.85
CA SER A 14 -1.11 -13.41 -11.48
C SER A 14 -0.36 -12.37 -12.30
N VAL A 15 0.92 -12.58 -12.60
CA VAL A 15 1.73 -11.68 -13.44
C VAL A 15 1.27 -11.78 -14.90
N GLU A 16 0.99 -12.97 -15.42
CA GLU A 16 0.42 -13.19 -16.76
C GLU A 16 -0.99 -12.61 -16.87
N VAL A 17 -1.83 -12.73 -15.83
CA VAL A 17 -3.18 -12.14 -15.77
C VAL A 17 -3.10 -10.62 -15.69
N ILE A 18 -2.15 -10.06 -14.94
CA ILE A 18 -1.93 -8.61 -14.90
C ILE A 18 -1.42 -8.12 -16.26
N GLU A 19 -0.49 -8.82 -16.92
CA GLU A 19 -0.05 -8.51 -18.29
C GLU A 19 -1.20 -8.60 -19.31
N LEU A 20 -2.15 -9.53 -19.14
CA LEU A 20 -3.33 -9.68 -19.98
C LEU A 20 -4.41 -8.60 -19.73
N LEU A 21 -4.42 -7.99 -18.54
CA LEU A 21 -5.42 -7.01 -18.10
C LEU A 21 -4.83 -5.60 -17.91
N SER A 22 -3.73 -5.32 -18.61
CA SER A 22 -3.05 -4.04 -18.51
C SER A 22 -2.67 -3.40 -19.84
N ALA A 23 -2.43 -2.10 -19.78
CA ALA A 23 -1.82 -1.33 -20.85
C ALA A 23 -0.60 -0.57 -20.33
N PRO A 24 0.55 -0.60 -21.01
CA PRO A 24 1.69 0.22 -20.66
C PRO A 24 1.33 1.70 -20.61
N SER A 25 1.87 2.42 -19.62
CA SER A 25 1.75 3.87 -19.55
C SER A 25 2.96 4.52 -20.22
N ASN A 26 2.73 5.57 -21.01
CA ASN A 26 3.78 6.43 -21.55
C ASN A 26 4.34 7.42 -20.51
N VAL A 27 3.70 7.52 -19.34
CA VAL A 27 4.12 8.36 -18.21
C VAL A 27 4.38 7.47 -17.00
N ALA A 28 5.49 7.71 -16.33
CA ALA A 28 5.81 7.11 -15.04
C ALA A 28 5.49 8.16 -13.96
N PHE A 29 4.36 8.03 -13.28
CA PHE A 29 4.00 8.96 -12.19
C PHE A 29 4.94 8.77 -11.00
N ASP A 30 5.25 9.88 -10.36
CA ASP A 30 6.16 9.97 -9.23
C ASP A 30 5.52 9.37 -7.96
N ASP A 31 4.32 9.85 -7.63
CA ASP A 31 3.43 9.31 -6.59
C ASP A 31 2.00 9.33 -7.16
N PRO A 32 1.45 8.16 -7.53
CA PRO A 32 0.12 8.07 -8.13
C PRO A 32 -0.99 8.67 -7.26
N LEU A 33 -0.86 8.61 -5.92
CA LEU A 33 -1.87 9.12 -4.98
C LEU A 33 -1.97 10.65 -5.00
N LEU A 34 -0.90 11.32 -5.44
CA LEU A 34 -0.86 12.78 -5.56
C LEU A 34 -1.31 13.28 -6.94
N VAL A 35 -1.63 12.38 -7.88
CA VAL A 35 -2.09 12.78 -9.22
C VAL A 35 -3.52 13.31 -9.09
N ASP A 36 -3.68 14.62 -9.26
CA ASP A 36 -4.95 15.33 -9.05
C ASP A 36 -5.72 15.60 -10.34
N TYR A 37 -5.07 15.45 -11.50
CA TYR A 37 -5.71 15.48 -12.81
C TYR A 37 -4.93 14.68 -13.84
N VAL A 38 -5.67 13.94 -14.67
CA VAL A 38 -5.14 13.24 -15.84
C VAL A 38 -6.08 13.46 -17.03
N LYS A 39 -5.50 13.74 -18.18
CA LYS A 39 -6.13 13.66 -19.48
C LYS A 39 -5.46 12.55 -20.28
N LEU A 40 -6.24 11.62 -20.80
CA LEU A 40 -5.74 10.48 -21.54
C LEU A 40 -6.61 10.14 -22.76
N ALA A 41 -5.97 9.61 -23.80
CA ALA A 41 -6.65 8.90 -24.87
C ALA A 41 -6.72 7.42 -24.52
N LEU A 42 -7.88 6.80 -24.75
CA LEU A 42 -8.13 5.41 -24.40
C LEU A 42 -8.97 4.71 -25.46
N THR A 43 -8.49 3.55 -25.88
CA THR A 43 -9.25 2.57 -26.65
C THR A 43 -9.39 1.31 -25.82
N ALA A 44 -10.61 0.79 -25.65
CA ALA A 44 -10.84 -0.43 -24.89
C ALA A 44 -11.98 -1.27 -25.45
N GLU A 45 -11.87 -2.59 -25.30
CA GLU A 45 -12.96 -3.55 -25.54
C GLU A 45 -13.42 -4.12 -24.19
N ILE A 46 -14.69 -3.88 -23.85
CA ILE A 46 -15.31 -4.32 -22.60
C ILE A 46 -16.03 -5.66 -22.80
N VAL A 47 -15.83 -6.58 -21.86
CA VAL A 47 -16.50 -7.89 -21.84
C VAL A 47 -17.48 -8.00 -20.68
N ALA A 48 -18.40 -8.97 -20.82
CA ALA A 48 -19.44 -9.30 -19.84
C ALA A 48 -20.47 -8.19 -19.54
N GLU A 49 -20.39 -7.03 -20.21
CA GLU A 49 -21.44 -6.02 -20.28
C GLU A 49 -21.36 -5.20 -21.59
N LEU A 50 -22.44 -4.48 -21.90
CA LEU A 50 -22.45 -3.47 -22.97
C LEU A 50 -21.99 -2.13 -22.41
N VAL A 51 -21.31 -1.33 -23.24
CA VAL A 51 -20.85 0.00 -22.83
C VAL A 51 -22.03 0.95 -22.75
N ASP A 52 -22.20 1.57 -21.58
CA ASP A 52 -23.13 2.67 -21.37
C ASP A 52 -22.35 3.99 -21.43
N ILE A 53 -22.46 4.72 -22.54
CA ILE A 53 -21.74 5.98 -22.73
C ILE A 53 -22.06 7.01 -21.62
N SER A 54 -23.25 6.95 -21.02
CA SER A 54 -23.61 7.83 -19.90
C SER A 54 -22.88 7.47 -18.60
N PHE A 55 -22.41 6.23 -18.49
CA PHE A 55 -21.60 5.75 -17.38
C PHE A 55 -20.13 6.20 -17.50
N LEU A 56 -19.66 6.61 -18.67
CA LEU A 56 -18.28 7.06 -18.85
C LEU A 56 -17.99 8.46 -18.29
N SER A 57 -19.02 9.19 -17.84
CA SER A 57 -18.89 10.48 -17.15
C SER A 57 -19.49 10.44 -15.74
N SER A 58 -18.85 11.15 -14.80
CA SER A 58 -19.24 11.31 -13.40
C SER A 58 -19.00 12.76 -12.93
N SER A 59 -19.11 12.99 -11.62
CA SER A 59 -18.69 14.24 -10.98
C SER A 59 -17.18 14.49 -11.01
N TYR A 60 -16.37 13.45 -11.23
CA TYR A 60 -14.90 13.48 -11.17
C TYR A 60 -14.22 13.00 -12.47
N GLN A 61 -15.01 12.57 -13.47
CA GLN A 61 -14.53 12.12 -14.78
C GLN A 61 -15.44 12.65 -15.89
N SER A 62 -14.85 13.09 -17.00
CA SER A 62 -15.58 13.39 -18.23
C SER A 62 -15.05 12.57 -19.40
N PHE A 63 -15.95 12.18 -20.30
CA PHE A 63 -15.62 11.41 -21.51
C PHE A 63 -16.05 12.17 -22.77
N SER A 64 -15.18 12.15 -23.78
CA SER A 64 -15.42 12.69 -25.12
C SER A 64 -14.95 11.66 -26.15
N GLY A 65 -15.88 10.99 -26.81
CA GLY A 65 -15.54 10.00 -27.83
C GLY A 65 -16.74 9.24 -28.36
N THR A 66 -16.49 8.03 -28.83
CA THR A 66 -17.48 7.12 -29.38
C THR A 66 -17.49 5.80 -28.63
N THR A 67 -18.66 5.17 -28.62
CA THR A 67 -18.85 3.81 -28.11
C THR A 67 -19.57 3.00 -29.17
N ALA A 68 -19.12 1.78 -29.43
CA ALA A 68 -19.77 0.84 -30.36
C ALA A 68 -19.85 -0.54 -29.71
N ASP A 69 -21.05 -0.97 -29.31
CA ASP A 69 -21.27 -2.22 -28.58
C ASP A 69 -20.42 -2.36 -27.29
N SER A 70 -19.31 -3.10 -27.38
CA SER A 70 -18.31 -3.30 -26.32
C SER A 70 -17.13 -2.34 -26.39
N GLU A 71 -16.99 -1.58 -27.47
CA GLU A 71 -15.81 -0.75 -27.73
C GLU A 71 -15.99 0.68 -27.20
N ILE A 72 -14.91 1.22 -26.64
CA ILE A 72 -14.74 2.61 -26.24
C ILE A 72 -13.54 3.16 -27.02
N ASP A 73 -13.69 4.32 -27.63
CA ASP A 73 -12.60 5.09 -28.23
C ASP A 73 -12.83 6.57 -27.91
N GLY A 74 -11.95 7.18 -27.13
CA GLY A 74 -12.06 8.60 -26.82
C GLY A 74 -11.07 9.15 -25.83
N ILE A 75 -11.36 10.38 -25.41
CA ILE A 75 -10.59 11.13 -24.43
C ILE A 75 -11.32 11.13 -23.10
N PHE A 76 -10.56 10.86 -22.04
CA PHE A 76 -11.00 11.00 -20.65
C PHE A 76 -10.25 12.15 -19.99
N GLU A 77 -10.97 12.94 -19.20
CA GLU A 77 -10.38 13.90 -18.25
C GLU A 77 -10.90 13.54 -16.86
N ILE A 78 -9.98 13.16 -15.97
CA ILE A 78 -10.24 12.74 -14.59
C ILE A 78 -9.63 13.77 -13.64
N ARG A 79 -10.33 14.08 -12.55
CA ARG A 79 -9.87 14.99 -11.49
C ARG A 79 -10.14 14.38 -10.12
N THR A 80 -9.18 14.45 -9.23
CA THR A 80 -9.41 14.11 -7.82
C THR A 80 -10.36 15.14 -7.21
N LYS A 81 -11.46 14.67 -6.63
CA LYS A 81 -12.47 15.52 -5.97
C LYS A 81 -12.76 14.96 -4.57
N PRO A 82 -11.99 15.36 -3.55
CA PRO A 82 -12.24 14.94 -2.19
C PRO A 82 -13.62 15.41 -1.70
N PHE A 83 -14.41 14.47 -1.20
CA PHE A 83 -15.65 14.80 -0.50
C PHE A 83 -15.35 15.21 0.94
N SER A 84 -15.82 16.40 1.32
CA SER A 84 -15.84 16.85 2.70
C SER A 84 -17.20 17.48 2.98
N GLY A 85 -17.99 16.83 3.84
CA GLY A 85 -19.34 17.27 4.15
C GLY A 85 -20.09 16.28 5.03
N PRO A 86 -21.26 16.66 5.56
CA PRO A 86 -22.10 15.73 6.28
C PRO A 86 -22.68 14.67 5.34
N GLY A 87 -22.84 13.47 5.87
CA GLY A 87 -23.62 12.41 5.24
C GLY A 87 -25.12 12.56 5.46
N ASP A 88 -25.86 11.60 4.94
CA ASP A 88 -27.30 11.47 5.18
C ASP A 88 -27.57 10.70 6.47
N VAL A 89 -28.71 10.99 7.11
CA VAL A 89 -29.23 10.10 8.16
C VAL A 89 -29.68 8.80 7.51
N TYR A 90 -29.05 7.68 7.88
CA TYR A 90 -29.32 6.34 7.36
C TYR A 90 -30.04 5.47 8.41
N PRO A 91 -30.82 4.43 8.03
CA PRO A 91 -30.94 3.83 6.69
C PRO A 91 -31.78 4.67 5.71
N LEU A 92 -31.24 4.86 4.50
CA LEU A 92 -31.97 5.38 3.35
C LEU A 92 -32.86 4.29 2.74
N ARG A 93 -33.91 4.71 2.04
CA ARG A 93 -34.85 3.81 1.34
C ARG A 93 -34.80 3.94 -0.17
N GLU A 94 -34.06 4.92 -0.70
CA GLU A 94 -33.94 5.13 -2.14
C GLU A 94 -32.49 5.51 -2.48
N PRO A 95 -32.01 5.17 -3.68
CA PRO A 95 -32.71 4.38 -4.71
C PRO A 95 -32.70 2.88 -4.35
N GLN A 96 -33.86 2.21 -4.44
CA GLN A 96 -33.96 0.77 -4.11
C GLN A 96 -33.00 -0.11 -4.90
N GLU A 97 -32.72 0.21 -6.17
CA GLU A 97 -31.80 -0.56 -7.02
C GLU A 97 -30.38 -0.65 -6.44
N TYR A 98 -29.98 0.30 -5.60
CA TYR A 98 -28.67 0.34 -4.97
C TYR A 98 -28.70 -0.09 -3.49
N LEU A 99 -29.81 -0.69 -3.04
CA LEU A 99 -30.00 -1.19 -1.68
C LEU A 99 -30.26 -2.70 -1.63
N VAL A 100 -30.79 -3.27 -2.73
CA VAL A 100 -31.12 -4.69 -2.81
C VAL A 100 -29.89 -5.60 -2.96
N PRO A 101 -29.96 -6.86 -2.50
CA PRO A 101 -28.91 -7.84 -2.73
C PRO A 101 -28.84 -8.24 -4.21
N GLU A 102 -27.64 -8.64 -4.63
CA GLU A 102 -27.37 -9.15 -5.98
C GLU A 102 -26.42 -10.36 -5.90
N THR A 103 -26.24 -11.07 -7.02
CA THR A 103 -25.20 -12.11 -7.11
C THR A 103 -23.84 -11.55 -6.69
N LYS A 104 -23.18 -12.21 -5.73
CA LYS A 104 -21.92 -11.80 -5.07
C LYS A 104 -21.98 -10.56 -4.17
N ILE A 105 -23.15 -9.93 -4.03
CA ILE A 105 -23.41 -8.80 -3.13
C ILE A 105 -24.56 -9.24 -2.22
N GLU A 106 -24.30 -10.18 -1.33
CA GLU A 106 -25.29 -10.78 -0.44
C GLU A 106 -25.65 -9.83 0.73
N SER A 107 -26.13 -8.61 0.45
CA SER A 107 -26.42 -7.58 1.47
C SER A 107 -27.54 -7.96 2.46
N ASP A 108 -28.33 -8.98 2.15
CA ASP A 108 -29.34 -9.58 3.04
C ASP A 108 -28.76 -10.66 3.97
N ASP A 109 -27.45 -10.95 3.87
CA ASP A 109 -26.77 -11.90 4.73
C ASP A 109 -26.69 -11.40 6.19
N PRO A 110 -27.18 -12.18 7.17
CA PRO A 110 -27.18 -11.76 8.57
C PRO A 110 -25.78 -11.47 9.14
N ALA A 111 -24.73 -12.17 8.69
CA ALA A 111 -23.38 -11.97 9.19
C ALA A 111 -22.77 -10.67 8.64
N ILE A 112 -23.01 -10.36 7.36
CA ILE A 112 -22.61 -9.08 6.74
C ILE A 112 -23.29 -7.93 7.47
N LYS A 113 -24.61 -8.02 7.68
CA LYS A 113 -25.36 -6.99 8.38
C LYS A 113 -24.87 -6.79 9.81
N ALA A 114 -24.70 -7.87 10.57
CA ALA A 114 -24.23 -7.78 11.95
C ALA A 114 -22.84 -7.13 12.05
N LYS A 115 -21.93 -7.47 11.13
CA LYS A 115 -20.59 -6.86 11.09
C LYS A 115 -20.66 -5.37 10.71
N ALA A 116 -21.49 -4.99 9.75
CA ALA A 116 -21.68 -3.59 9.37
C ALA A 116 -22.27 -2.76 10.53
N GLU A 117 -23.26 -3.29 11.26
CA GLU A 117 -23.83 -2.64 12.46
C GLU A 117 -22.81 -2.50 13.60
N GLU A 118 -21.91 -3.49 13.78
CA GLU A 118 -20.81 -3.43 14.74
C GLU A 118 -19.81 -2.31 14.40
N ILE A 119 -19.34 -2.27 13.15
CA ILE A 119 -18.34 -1.28 12.69
C ILE A 119 -18.90 0.15 12.78
N THR A 120 -20.18 0.32 12.44
CA THR A 120 -20.83 1.62 12.38
C THR A 120 -21.49 2.05 13.70
N GLN A 121 -21.19 1.33 14.79
CA GLN A 121 -21.71 1.70 16.10
C GLN A 121 -21.26 3.11 16.48
N GLY A 122 -22.25 3.98 16.74
CA GLY A 122 -22.03 5.36 17.15
C GLY A 122 -21.77 6.34 16.01
N CYS A 123 -21.82 5.92 14.75
CA CYS A 123 -21.75 6.85 13.62
C CYS A 123 -22.98 7.76 13.57
N GLU A 124 -22.77 9.02 13.23
CA GLU A 124 -23.85 10.02 13.15
C GLU A 124 -24.54 10.04 11.77
N ASP A 125 -23.81 9.72 10.70
CA ASP A 125 -24.30 9.81 9.33
C ASP A 125 -23.68 8.78 8.37
N SER A 126 -24.19 8.74 7.14
CA SER A 126 -23.78 7.79 6.10
C SER A 126 -22.34 8.00 5.64
N TRP A 127 -21.77 9.20 5.81
CA TRP A 127 -20.40 9.51 5.41
C TRP A 127 -19.41 8.89 6.39
N GLU A 128 -19.61 9.10 7.69
CA GLU A 128 -18.81 8.45 8.73
C GLU A 128 -18.93 6.93 8.66
N ALA A 129 -20.16 6.42 8.51
CA ALA A 129 -20.40 4.98 8.38
C ALA A 129 -19.69 4.36 7.17
N SER A 130 -19.66 5.08 6.04
CA SER A 130 -19.01 4.60 4.81
C SER A 130 -17.50 4.56 4.93
N GLN A 131 -16.90 5.58 5.53
CA GLN A 131 -15.46 5.60 5.81
C GLN A 131 -15.07 4.45 6.74
N ARG A 132 -15.78 4.25 7.86
CA ARG A 132 -15.45 3.15 8.80
C ARG A 132 -15.57 1.78 8.18
N ILE A 133 -16.59 1.55 7.33
CA ILE A 133 -16.73 0.27 6.62
C ILE A 133 -15.60 0.09 5.61
N ALA A 134 -15.32 1.09 4.77
CA ALA A 134 -14.27 1.00 3.76
C ALA A 134 -12.88 0.81 4.40
N GLN A 135 -12.62 1.52 5.49
CA GLN A 135 -11.42 1.37 6.31
C GLN A 135 -11.32 -0.02 6.93
N TRP A 136 -12.39 -0.52 7.53
CA TRP A 136 -12.38 -1.87 8.09
C TRP A 136 -12.09 -2.92 7.02
N VAL A 137 -12.70 -2.80 5.84
CA VAL A 137 -12.46 -3.72 4.72
C VAL A 137 -11.01 -3.64 4.26
N TYR A 138 -10.46 -2.43 4.10
CA TYR A 138 -9.05 -2.23 3.81
C TYR A 138 -8.20 -2.95 4.84
N GLU A 139 -8.32 -2.63 6.12
CA GLU A 139 -7.47 -3.15 7.19
C GLU A 139 -7.57 -4.68 7.40
N ASN A 140 -8.76 -5.26 7.22
CA ASN A 140 -9.05 -6.63 7.65
C ASN A 140 -9.12 -7.65 6.51
N ILE A 141 -9.17 -7.21 5.25
CA ILE A 141 -9.14 -8.12 4.10
C ILE A 141 -7.73 -8.17 3.54
N THR A 142 -7.16 -9.38 3.53
CA THR A 142 -5.84 -9.63 2.94
C THR A 142 -5.97 -9.73 1.42
N TYR A 143 -5.13 -8.98 0.69
CA TYR A 143 -5.10 -9.06 -0.77
C TYR A 143 -4.70 -10.46 -1.24
N LYS A 144 -5.64 -11.14 -1.90
CA LYS A 144 -5.41 -12.44 -2.53
C LYS A 144 -6.38 -12.59 -3.71
N ILE A 145 -5.90 -13.00 -4.88
CA ILE A 145 -6.76 -13.27 -6.03
C ILE A 145 -7.76 -14.36 -5.66
N THR A 146 -9.04 -14.01 -5.62
CA THR A 146 -10.13 -14.96 -5.40
C THR A 146 -11.25 -14.69 -6.40
N GLY A 147 -12.20 -15.62 -6.50
CA GLY A 147 -13.44 -15.40 -7.26
C GLY A 147 -14.64 -15.04 -6.38
N GLY A 148 -14.40 -14.78 -5.09
CA GLY A 148 -15.43 -14.79 -4.05
C GLY A 148 -16.46 -13.66 -4.15
N GLY A 149 -17.65 -13.91 -3.60
CA GLY A 149 -18.64 -12.86 -3.32
C GLY A 149 -18.51 -12.33 -1.89
N ALA A 150 -19.26 -11.28 -1.55
CA ALA A 150 -19.19 -10.59 -0.26
C ALA A 150 -19.24 -11.55 0.94
N ARG A 151 -20.15 -12.54 0.93
CA ARG A 151 -20.25 -13.53 2.02
C ARG A 151 -18.94 -14.32 2.21
N GLU A 152 -18.34 -14.76 1.11
CA GLU A 152 -17.11 -15.55 1.14
C GLU A 152 -15.92 -14.68 1.56
N THR A 153 -15.85 -13.44 1.07
CA THR A 153 -14.82 -12.46 1.47
C THR A 153 -14.86 -12.21 2.96
N LEU A 154 -16.05 -11.98 3.54
CA LEU A 154 -16.19 -11.77 4.99
C LEU A 154 -15.75 -12.99 5.80
N ALA A 155 -16.12 -14.20 5.36
CA ALA A 155 -15.79 -15.42 6.07
C ALA A 155 -14.30 -15.79 5.98
N SER A 156 -13.67 -15.54 4.84
CA SER A 156 -12.28 -15.92 4.57
C SER A 156 -11.25 -14.83 4.89
N GLN A 157 -11.71 -13.57 5.00
CA GLN A 157 -10.90 -12.36 5.15
C GLN A 157 -9.84 -12.21 4.04
N LYS A 158 -10.16 -12.68 2.83
CA LYS A 158 -9.26 -12.70 1.67
C LYS A 158 -10.00 -12.30 0.42
N GLY A 159 -9.33 -11.56 -0.46
CA GLY A 159 -9.89 -11.15 -1.73
C GLY A 159 -9.02 -10.15 -2.47
N ASP A 160 -9.22 -9.98 -3.78
CA ASP A 160 -8.62 -8.94 -4.61
C ASP A 160 -9.56 -7.74 -4.72
N CYS A 161 -9.32 -6.82 -5.65
CA CYS A 161 -10.11 -5.59 -5.78
C CYS A 161 -11.61 -5.82 -5.98
N GLY A 162 -11.99 -6.87 -6.72
CA GLY A 162 -13.39 -7.29 -6.88
C GLY A 162 -14.04 -7.67 -5.54
N PRO A 163 -13.57 -8.72 -4.85
CA PRO A 163 -14.07 -9.12 -3.52
C PRO A 163 -14.07 -8.02 -2.46
N HIS A 164 -13.06 -7.13 -2.41
CA HIS A 164 -13.05 -5.96 -1.51
C HIS A 164 -14.25 -5.07 -1.80
N THR A 165 -14.40 -4.67 -3.07
CA THR A 165 -15.51 -3.83 -3.54
C THR A 165 -16.87 -4.46 -3.27
N LEU A 166 -17.02 -5.75 -3.58
CA LEU A 166 -18.27 -6.49 -3.36
C LEU A 166 -18.66 -6.52 -1.88
N LEU A 167 -17.69 -6.74 -0.98
CA LEU A 167 -17.93 -6.73 0.45
C LEU A 167 -18.30 -5.34 0.96
N THR A 168 -17.58 -4.30 0.55
CA THR A 168 -17.88 -2.91 0.91
C THR A 168 -19.30 -2.54 0.49
N VAL A 169 -19.68 -2.81 -0.77
CA VAL A 169 -21.04 -2.58 -1.27
C VAL A 169 -22.07 -3.36 -0.46
N ALA A 170 -21.84 -4.65 -0.19
CA ALA A 170 -22.79 -5.47 0.57
C ALA A 170 -22.99 -4.97 2.01
N MET A 171 -21.92 -4.60 2.71
CA MET A 171 -21.97 -4.03 4.06
C MET A 171 -22.78 -2.72 4.07
N LEU A 172 -22.49 -1.79 3.17
CA LEU A 172 -23.21 -0.52 3.05
C LEU A 172 -24.70 -0.71 2.77
N ARG A 173 -25.03 -1.57 1.80
CA ARG A 173 -26.42 -1.88 1.45
C ARG A 173 -27.18 -2.51 2.62
N SER A 174 -26.52 -3.36 3.41
CA SER A 174 -27.13 -4.07 4.54
C SER A 174 -27.63 -3.15 5.67
N ILE A 175 -27.03 -1.95 5.78
CA ILE A 175 -27.42 -0.90 6.74
C ILE A 175 -28.17 0.27 6.07
N GLY A 176 -28.58 0.09 4.82
CA GLY A 176 -29.41 1.07 4.11
C GLY A 176 -28.66 2.24 3.51
N ILE A 177 -27.38 2.10 3.17
CA ILE A 177 -26.61 3.12 2.44
C ILE A 177 -26.52 2.70 0.97
N PRO A 178 -27.08 3.48 0.02
CA PRO A 178 -27.04 3.12 -1.39
C PRO A 178 -25.62 3.16 -1.94
N SER A 179 -25.19 2.05 -2.54
CA SER A 179 -23.83 1.90 -3.06
C SER A 179 -23.80 1.02 -4.30
N ARG A 180 -22.75 1.18 -5.12
CA ARG A 180 -22.55 0.42 -6.35
C ARG A 180 -21.09 0.11 -6.60
N MET A 181 -20.87 -0.99 -7.33
CA MET A 181 -19.57 -1.35 -7.88
C MET A 181 -19.26 -0.51 -9.12
N VAL A 182 -18.00 -0.13 -9.25
CA VAL A 182 -17.42 0.49 -10.43
C VAL A 182 -16.21 -0.33 -10.86
N GLY A 183 -16.04 -0.51 -12.16
CA GLY A 183 -14.88 -1.14 -12.76
C GLY A 183 -14.24 -0.26 -13.83
N GLY A 184 -12.94 -0.44 -13.99
CA GLY A 184 -12.14 0.39 -14.87
C GLY A 184 -10.68 0.00 -14.80
N VAL A 185 -9.81 1.01 -14.83
CA VAL A 185 -8.37 0.84 -14.60
C VAL A 185 -7.82 1.82 -13.59
N VAL A 186 -6.71 1.47 -12.97
CA VAL A 186 -5.88 2.35 -12.13
C VAL A 186 -4.43 2.24 -12.57
N TYR A 187 -3.65 3.29 -12.36
CA TYR A 187 -2.20 3.20 -12.58
C TYR A 187 -1.52 2.34 -11.50
N GLY A 188 -0.52 1.59 -11.91
CA GLY A 188 0.36 0.86 -11.02
C GLY A 188 1.74 0.62 -11.64
N ARG A 189 2.64 0.04 -10.84
CA ARG A 189 3.95 -0.41 -11.30
C ARG A 189 4.11 -1.90 -11.07
N VAL A 190 4.48 -2.65 -12.10
CA VAL A 190 4.78 -4.09 -12.01
C VAL A 190 6.21 -4.30 -12.48
N GLY A 191 7.08 -4.74 -11.56
CA GLY A 191 8.51 -4.87 -11.84
C GLY A 191 9.15 -3.57 -12.33
N GLY A 192 8.75 -2.43 -11.76
CA GLY A 192 9.21 -1.08 -12.15
C GLY A 192 8.55 -0.51 -13.39
N THR A 193 7.94 -1.34 -14.25
CA THR A 193 7.28 -0.87 -15.48
C THR A 193 5.99 -0.13 -15.12
N PRO A 194 5.73 1.08 -15.64
CA PRO A 194 4.49 1.82 -15.43
C PRO A 194 3.37 1.30 -16.35
N LEU A 195 2.19 1.02 -15.79
CA LEU A 195 1.03 0.51 -16.53
C LEU A 195 -0.29 0.90 -15.87
N PHE A 196 -1.37 0.82 -16.63
CA PHE A 196 -2.74 0.83 -16.13
C PHE A 196 -3.26 -0.60 -16.05
N ILE A 197 -3.82 -0.99 -14.90
CA ILE A 197 -4.31 -2.36 -14.63
C ILE A 197 -5.81 -2.30 -14.37
N GLN A 198 -6.54 -3.30 -14.83
CA GLN A 198 -7.95 -3.48 -14.47
C GLN A 198 -8.17 -3.44 -12.96
N HIS A 199 -9.13 -2.64 -12.53
CA HIS A 199 -9.42 -2.44 -11.12
C HIS A 199 -10.91 -2.24 -10.85
N TYR A 200 -11.32 -2.48 -9.60
CA TYR A 200 -12.69 -2.30 -9.15
C TYR A 200 -12.71 -1.57 -7.80
N TRP A 201 -13.64 -0.63 -7.67
CA TRP A 201 -13.87 0.16 -6.45
C TRP A 201 -15.36 0.42 -6.24
N THR A 202 -15.69 1.09 -5.14
CA THR A 202 -17.07 1.38 -4.72
C THR A 202 -17.42 2.84 -4.99
N GLU A 203 -18.65 3.12 -5.42
CA GLU A 203 -19.25 4.45 -5.30
C GLU A 203 -20.43 4.40 -4.32
N VAL A 204 -20.51 5.39 -3.45
CA VAL A 204 -21.54 5.52 -2.41
C VAL A 204 -22.36 6.77 -2.65
N LEU A 205 -23.68 6.68 -2.58
CA LEU A 205 -24.55 7.85 -2.72
C LEU A 205 -24.63 8.60 -1.40
N ILE A 206 -24.04 9.79 -1.34
CA ILE A 206 -23.98 10.64 -0.15
C ILE A 206 -24.43 12.04 -0.53
N SER A 207 -25.45 12.57 0.15
CA SER A 207 -25.99 13.91 -0.10
C SER A 207 -26.36 14.14 -1.58
N GLY A 208 -26.79 13.07 -2.28
CA GLY A 208 -27.18 13.10 -3.70
C GLY A 208 -26.02 13.01 -4.71
N GLU A 209 -24.78 12.89 -4.25
CA GLU A 209 -23.60 12.69 -5.11
C GLU A 209 -23.06 11.26 -4.99
N TRP A 210 -22.57 10.70 -6.10
CA TRP A 210 -21.82 9.45 -6.07
C TRP A 210 -20.37 9.75 -5.71
N ILE A 211 -19.97 9.30 -4.53
CA ILE A 211 -18.66 9.53 -3.94
C ILE A 211 -17.85 8.24 -4.03
N PRO A 212 -16.63 8.25 -4.61
CA PRO A 212 -15.83 7.05 -4.76
C PRO A 212 -15.12 6.66 -3.46
N PHE A 213 -14.94 5.34 -3.28
CA PHE A 213 -14.22 4.70 -2.19
C PHE A 213 -13.50 3.48 -2.75
N ASP A 214 -12.19 3.40 -2.53
CA ASP A 214 -11.37 2.24 -2.82
C ASP A 214 -10.89 1.57 -1.54
N SER A 215 -11.62 0.55 -1.11
CA SER A 215 -11.24 -0.25 0.07
C SER A 215 -10.03 -1.17 -0.18
N THR A 216 -9.51 -1.25 -1.40
CA THR A 216 -8.27 -1.96 -1.73
C THR A 216 -7.06 -1.07 -1.52
N MET A 217 -7.16 0.19 -1.95
CA MET A 217 -6.06 1.18 -1.93
C MET A 217 -6.10 2.14 -0.74
N GLY A 218 -7.19 2.15 0.03
CA GLY A 218 -7.29 2.96 1.25
C GLY A 218 -7.80 4.37 1.00
N GLU A 219 -8.48 4.60 -0.13
CA GLU A 219 -9.00 5.91 -0.49
C GLU A 219 -10.49 5.99 -0.14
N TYR A 220 -10.86 6.93 0.73
CA TYR A 220 -12.23 7.04 1.24
C TYR A 220 -12.77 8.45 1.00
N GLY A 221 -13.77 8.57 0.12
CA GLY A 221 -14.31 9.88 -0.28
C GLY A 221 -13.62 10.54 -1.45
N TYR A 222 -12.59 9.89 -1.98
CA TYR A 222 -11.89 10.25 -3.20
C TYR A 222 -11.28 8.99 -3.79
N VAL A 223 -10.83 9.11 -5.04
CA VAL A 223 -9.83 8.25 -5.67
C VAL A 223 -8.90 9.18 -6.45
N ASP A 224 -7.63 8.82 -6.58
CA ASP A 224 -6.67 9.56 -7.39
C ASP A 224 -7.10 9.65 -8.87
N ALA A 225 -6.54 10.62 -9.61
CA ALA A 225 -6.95 10.87 -10.99
C ALA A 225 -6.45 9.80 -11.99
N THR A 226 -5.73 8.78 -11.54
CA THR A 226 -5.34 7.63 -12.37
C THR A 226 -6.44 6.56 -12.43
N HIS A 227 -7.50 6.68 -11.61
CA HIS A 227 -8.69 5.83 -11.67
C HIS A 227 -9.61 6.22 -12.85
N VAL A 228 -9.62 5.39 -13.90
CA VAL A 228 -10.44 5.60 -15.09
C VAL A 228 -11.66 4.67 -15.05
N ARG A 229 -12.83 5.25 -14.85
CA ARG A 229 -14.13 4.54 -14.81
C ARG A 229 -14.58 4.13 -16.22
N LEU A 230 -14.82 2.84 -16.44
CA LEU A 230 -15.16 2.31 -17.77
C LEU A 230 -16.44 1.46 -17.78
N PHE A 231 -16.70 0.68 -16.73
CA PHE A 231 -17.80 -0.29 -16.68
C PHE A 231 -18.32 -0.49 -15.26
N ARG A 232 -19.43 -1.22 -15.09
CA ARG A 232 -20.00 -1.51 -13.78
C ARG A 232 -19.45 -2.80 -13.19
N ARG A 233 -19.62 -3.91 -13.91
CA ARG A 233 -19.33 -5.28 -13.46
C ARG A 233 -18.61 -6.13 -14.52
N GLY A 234 -18.40 -5.58 -15.70
CA GLY A 234 -17.68 -6.21 -16.80
C GLY A 234 -16.18 -6.38 -16.52
N GLY A 235 -15.43 -6.52 -17.60
CA GLY A 235 -13.97 -6.56 -17.57
C GLY A 235 -13.38 -6.05 -18.87
N ILE A 236 -12.06 -6.05 -18.95
CA ILE A 236 -11.29 -5.54 -20.09
C ILE A 236 -10.79 -6.73 -20.90
N GLN A 237 -11.07 -6.73 -22.20
CA GLN A 237 -10.50 -7.69 -23.15
C GLN A 237 -9.29 -7.11 -23.88
N SER A 238 -9.31 -5.81 -24.20
CA SER A 238 -8.17 -5.10 -24.75
C SER A 238 -8.15 -3.65 -24.25
N LEU A 239 -6.96 -3.08 -24.16
CA LEU A 239 -6.74 -1.73 -23.65
C LEU A 239 -5.51 -1.10 -24.31
N GLU A 240 -5.68 0.11 -24.81
CA GLU A 240 -4.61 1.02 -25.21
C GLU A 240 -4.84 2.36 -24.51
N ILE A 241 -3.82 2.90 -23.85
CA ILE A 241 -3.88 4.16 -23.11
C ILE A 241 -2.67 5.02 -23.46
N GLU A 242 -2.91 6.31 -23.66
CA GLU A 242 -1.87 7.33 -23.77
C GLU A 242 -2.24 8.53 -22.88
N VAL A 243 -1.40 8.81 -21.88
CA VAL A 243 -1.51 10.01 -21.04
C VAL A 243 -1.06 11.22 -21.87
N LEU A 244 -1.96 12.19 -22.04
CA LEU A 244 -1.77 13.39 -22.85
C LEU A 244 -1.36 14.60 -22.00
N GLU A 245 -1.93 14.74 -20.81
CA GLU A 245 -1.67 15.82 -19.87
C GLU A 245 -1.93 15.30 -18.45
N TYR A 246 -1.17 15.76 -17.47
CA TYR A 246 -1.46 15.47 -16.07
C TYR A 246 -0.94 16.60 -15.17
N THR A 247 -1.51 16.68 -13.97
CA THR A 247 -0.92 17.40 -12.85
C THR A 247 -0.79 16.46 -11.67
N GLN A 248 0.20 16.74 -10.84
CA GLN A 248 0.44 16.02 -9.60
C GLN A 248 0.77 17.05 -8.53
N GLU A 249 0.12 16.92 -7.38
CA GLU A 249 0.45 17.73 -6.22
C GLU A 249 1.88 17.41 -5.75
N LYS A 250 2.52 18.39 -5.13
CA LYS A 250 3.79 18.12 -4.47
C LYS A 250 3.50 17.40 -3.16
N PRO A 251 4.30 16.38 -2.81
CA PRO A 251 4.20 15.76 -1.50
C PRO A 251 4.35 16.82 -0.41
N GLU A 252 3.45 16.81 0.57
CA GLU A 252 3.63 17.56 1.80
C GLU A 252 4.63 16.79 2.66
N ILE A 253 5.73 17.44 3.03
CA ILE A 253 6.79 16.87 3.87
C ILE A 253 6.79 17.63 5.19
N GLU A 254 6.60 16.89 6.28
CA GLU A 254 6.58 17.40 7.64
C GLU A 254 7.39 16.46 8.51
N ILE A 255 8.68 16.78 8.64
CA ILE A 255 9.65 16.01 9.41
C ILE A 255 10.36 16.91 10.40
N ALA A 256 10.60 16.38 11.61
CA ALA A 256 11.49 16.99 12.58
C ALA A 256 12.74 16.11 12.70
N GLU A 257 13.82 16.52 12.05
CA GLU A 257 15.05 15.72 11.98
C GLU A 257 16.05 16.07 13.09
N ARG A 258 16.76 15.05 13.55
CA ARG A 258 17.93 15.14 14.43
C ARG A 258 19.06 14.27 13.90
N GLU A 259 20.29 14.60 14.25
CA GLU A 259 21.42 13.71 13.98
C GLU A 259 21.24 12.39 14.75
N ALA A 260 21.27 11.27 14.02
CA ALA A 260 21.13 9.98 14.65
C ALA A 260 22.41 9.66 15.44
N LEU A 261 22.25 9.35 16.72
CA LEU A 261 23.36 8.98 17.61
C LEU A 261 23.85 7.55 17.32
N LEU A 262 24.44 7.34 16.14
CA LEU A 262 24.96 6.06 15.65
C LEU A 262 26.30 5.73 16.29
N LYS A 263 26.44 4.50 16.83
CA LYS A 263 27.72 4.02 17.39
C LYS A 263 28.21 2.79 16.66
N VAL A 264 29.48 2.83 16.26
CA VAL A 264 30.15 1.67 15.68
C VAL A 264 30.13 0.51 16.66
N GLY A 265 29.65 -0.65 16.20
CA GLY A 265 29.49 -1.86 17.00
C GLY A 265 28.06 -2.10 17.50
N GLU A 266 27.16 -1.14 17.35
CA GLU A 266 25.74 -1.34 17.63
C GLU A 266 25.17 -2.45 16.73
N TYR A 267 24.40 -3.33 17.34
CA TYR A 267 23.75 -4.49 16.73
C TYR A 267 22.36 -4.62 17.30
N TYR A 268 21.38 -4.87 16.44
CA TYR A 268 19.99 -5.05 16.79
C TYR A 268 19.40 -6.20 16.00
N LYS A 269 18.63 -7.06 16.66
CA LYS A 269 17.97 -8.21 16.05
C LYS A 269 16.49 -8.22 16.41
N TYR A 270 15.65 -8.41 15.39
CA TYR A 270 14.21 -8.50 15.49
C TYR A 270 13.74 -9.87 15.04
N ARG A 271 12.73 -10.44 15.71
CA ARG A 271 12.07 -11.68 15.28
C ARG A 271 10.69 -11.39 14.70
N PHE A 272 10.25 -12.23 13.77
CA PHE A 272 8.93 -12.15 13.15
C PHE A 272 8.03 -13.26 13.67
N VAL A 273 6.83 -12.91 14.12
CA VAL A 273 5.84 -13.84 14.67
C VAL A 273 4.48 -13.58 14.03
N ILE A 274 3.82 -14.64 13.54
CA ILE A 274 2.44 -14.61 13.05
C ILE A 274 1.70 -15.80 13.64
N ASN A 275 0.49 -15.59 14.17
CA ASN A 275 -0.32 -16.65 14.80
C ASN A 275 0.49 -17.47 15.82
N ASP A 276 1.26 -16.79 16.68
CA ASP A 276 2.16 -17.37 17.69
C ASP A 276 3.30 -18.24 17.14
N VAL A 277 3.55 -18.22 15.82
CA VAL A 277 4.65 -18.95 15.18
C VAL A 277 5.75 -17.98 14.77
N GLU A 278 6.92 -18.14 15.37
CA GLU A 278 8.13 -17.45 14.94
C GLU A 278 8.63 -18.03 13.61
N PHE A 279 8.68 -17.21 12.57
CA PHE A 279 9.01 -17.67 11.22
C PHE A 279 10.29 -17.09 10.64
N GLY A 280 10.97 -16.20 11.37
CA GLY A 280 12.22 -15.63 10.91
C GLY A 280 12.73 -14.48 11.74
N TYR A 281 13.81 -13.86 11.28
CA TYR A 281 14.43 -12.70 11.93
C TYR A 281 15.07 -11.77 10.92
N THR A 282 15.28 -10.52 11.34
CA THR A 282 16.16 -9.57 10.68
C THR A 282 17.11 -8.97 11.69
N ASP A 283 18.31 -8.62 11.26
CA ASP A 283 19.24 -7.86 12.07
C ASP A 283 20.00 -6.82 11.26
N TYR A 284 20.56 -5.84 11.96
CA TYR A 284 21.49 -4.90 11.37
C TYR A 284 22.63 -4.56 12.33
N LYS A 285 23.75 -4.14 11.75
CA LYS A 285 24.96 -3.76 12.48
C LYS A 285 25.62 -2.54 11.90
N ILE A 286 25.93 -1.57 12.77
CA ILE A 286 26.76 -0.41 12.42
C ILE A 286 28.22 -0.86 12.48
N LYS A 287 28.82 -1.16 11.33
CA LYS A 287 30.12 -1.85 11.27
C LYS A 287 31.30 -0.92 11.42
N LYS A 288 31.25 0.26 10.80
CA LYS A 288 32.33 1.25 10.86
C LYS A 288 31.83 2.62 10.41
N LYS A 289 32.54 3.65 10.87
CA LYS A 289 32.51 4.98 10.27
C LYS A 289 33.59 5.03 9.17
N THR A 290 33.25 5.57 8.01
CA THR A 290 34.04 5.53 6.77
C THR A 290 33.76 6.77 5.93
N THR A 291 34.28 6.82 4.72
CA THR A 291 33.79 7.72 3.68
C THR A 291 33.18 6.93 2.52
N TYR A 292 32.23 7.53 1.83
CA TYR A 292 31.67 7.07 0.55
C TYR A 292 31.72 8.26 -0.42
N GLU A 293 32.37 8.10 -1.57
CA GLU A 293 32.60 9.17 -2.56
C GLU A 293 33.13 10.51 -2.01
N GLY A 294 33.88 10.46 -0.90
CA GLY A 294 34.46 11.63 -0.25
C GLY A 294 33.59 12.27 0.84
N GLN A 295 32.35 11.82 1.01
CA GLN A 295 31.46 12.20 2.10
C GLN A 295 31.63 11.27 3.31
N GLU A 296 31.43 11.80 4.53
CA GLU A 296 31.45 10.99 5.74
C GLU A 296 30.23 10.07 5.79
N ALA A 297 30.44 8.79 6.12
CA ALA A 297 29.39 7.78 6.09
C ALA A 297 29.56 6.74 7.20
N PHE A 298 28.47 6.08 7.57
CA PHE A 298 28.44 4.84 8.31
C PHE A 298 28.17 3.68 7.34
N TYR A 299 28.96 2.62 7.48
CA TYR A 299 28.74 1.37 6.77
C TYR A 299 27.91 0.43 7.67
N VAL A 300 26.73 0.07 7.19
CA VAL A 300 25.76 -0.77 7.87
C VAL A 300 25.59 -2.07 7.08
N GLU A 301 25.59 -3.19 7.79
CA GLU A 301 25.22 -4.50 7.24
C GLU A 301 23.83 -4.85 7.77
N LEU A 302 22.95 -5.35 6.89
CA LEU A 302 21.63 -5.83 7.24
C LEU A 302 21.46 -7.28 6.76
N TYR A 303 20.70 -8.06 7.50
CA TYR A 303 20.40 -9.44 7.17
C TYR A 303 18.94 -9.77 7.45
N LEU A 304 18.35 -10.62 6.62
CA LEU A 304 17.00 -11.14 6.76
C LEU A 304 17.00 -12.64 6.46
N ASP A 305 16.31 -13.41 7.28
CA ASP A 305 16.05 -14.84 7.08
C ASP A 305 14.61 -15.14 7.53
N LEU A 306 13.72 -15.32 6.55
CA LEU A 306 12.31 -15.65 6.75
C LEU A 306 11.99 -17.00 6.10
N ASP A 307 11.50 -17.92 6.92
CA ASP A 307 11.02 -19.24 6.52
C ASP A 307 9.48 -19.26 6.64
N TYR A 308 8.80 -18.87 5.56
CA TYR A 308 7.35 -18.85 5.54
C TYR A 308 6.73 -20.26 5.55
N ASN A 309 7.52 -21.33 5.37
CA ASN A 309 6.99 -22.69 5.46
C ASN A 309 6.43 -22.97 6.85
N LYS A 310 7.03 -22.34 7.88
CA LYS A 310 6.56 -22.42 9.28
C LYS A 310 5.13 -21.91 9.45
N ILE A 311 4.67 -21.02 8.58
CA ILE A 311 3.31 -20.49 8.57
C ILE A 311 2.50 -20.95 7.35
N GLY A 312 2.93 -22.05 6.71
CA GLY A 312 2.17 -22.72 5.66
C GLY A 312 2.24 -22.07 4.27
N LYS A 313 3.21 -21.18 4.02
CA LYS A 313 3.50 -20.69 2.66
C LYS A 313 4.83 -21.28 2.16
N GLN A 314 4.87 -21.77 0.94
CA GLN A 314 6.07 -22.40 0.37
C GLN A 314 7.06 -21.37 -0.17
N ILE A 315 7.60 -20.54 0.71
CA ILE A 315 8.53 -19.45 0.37
C ILE A 315 9.62 -19.38 1.44
N GLU A 316 10.87 -19.43 1.01
CA GLU A 316 12.02 -19.04 1.83
C GLU A 316 12.63 -17.77 1.25
N LEU A 317 12.87 -16.79 2.11
CA LEU A 317 13.45 -15.50 1.76
C LEU A 317 14.66 -15.24 2.63
N VAL A 318 15.84 -15.20 2.00
CA VAL A 318 17.07 -14.79 2.66
C VAL A 318 17.62 -13.57 1.93
N MET A 319 17.91 -12.50 2.66
CA MET A 319 18.50 -11.30 2.08
C MET A 319 19.70 -10.84 2.89
N GLY A 320 20.73 -10.38 2.18
CA GLY A 320 21.85 -9.66 2.75
C GLY A 320 21.95 -8.31 2.08
N ALA A 321 22.07 -7.24 2.87
CA ALA A 321 22.24 -5.90 2.32
C ALA A 321 23.38 -5.15 2.98
N ILE A 322 23.95 -4.23 2.20
CA ILE A 322 24.92 -3.25 2.68
C ILE A 322 24.39 -1.85 2.37
N LEU A 323 24.67 -0.94 3.29
CA LEU A 323 24.16 0.42 3.26
C LEU A 323 25.27 1.39 3.68
N TYR A 324 25.45 2.46 2.91
CA TYR A 324 26.20 3.63 3.33
C TYR A 324 25.20 4.75 3.60
N ILE A 325 25.23 5.30 4.81
CA ILE A 325 24.37 6.40 5.24
C ILE A 325 25.18 7.49 5.91
N THR A 326 24.68 8.72 5.87
CA THR A 326 25.20 9.84 6.66
C THR A 326 24.81 9.74 8.14
N GLY A 327 25.23 10.69 8.98
CA GLY A 327 24.88 10.73 10.40
C GLY A 327 23.40 11.03 10.68
N ASP A 328 22.72 11.66 9.74
CA ASP A 328 21.28 11.93 9.68
C ASP A 328 20.52 10.87 8.87
N ILE A 329 21.11 9.69 8.63
CA ILE A 329 20.47 8.52 8.02
C ILE A 329 20.18 8.66 6.51
N MET A 330 20.64 9.73 5.85
CA MET A 330 20.47 9.87 4.41
C MET A 330 21.25 8.80 3.64
N PRO A 331 20.60 8.09 2.70
CA PRO A 331 21.25 7.02 1.95
C PRO A 331 22.25 7.60 0.95
N LEU A 332 23.42 6.96 0.86
CA LEU A 332 24.46 7.26 -0.14
C LEU A 332 24.61 6.11 -1.12
N TYR A 333 24.48 4.88 -0.62
CA TYR A 333 24.53 3.66 -1.44
C TYR A 333 23.83 2.52 -0.73
N TYR A 334 23.12 1.70 -1.50
CA TYR A 334 22.50 0.48 -1.03
C TYR A 334 22.71 -0.65 -2.03
N GLN A 335 23.03 -1.84 -1.53
CA GLN A 335 22.98 -3.05 -2.33
C GLN A 335 22.32 -4.13 -1.51
N VAL A 336 21.33 -4.81 -2.08
CA VAL A 336 20.71 -6.00 -1.49
C VAL A 336 20.81 -7.16 -2.45
N ASP A 337 21.26 -8.29 -1.91
CA ASP A 337 21.24 -9.58 -2.55
C ASP A 337 20.14 -10.42 -1.90
N ALA A 338 19.09 -10.72 -2.67
CA ALA A 338 17.98 -11.56 -2.23
C ALA A 338 18.08 -12.95 -2.87
N LEU A 339 17.89 -13.98 -2.05
CA LEU A 339 17.68 -15.35 -2.46
C LEU A 339 16.21 -15.70 -2.20
N VAL A 340 15.45 -15.83 -3.28
CA VAL A 340 14.06 -16.28 -3.25
C VAL A 340 14.02 -17.69 -3.81
N ASN A 341 13.75 -18.68 -2.97
CA ASN A 341 13.75 -20.10 -3.36
C ASN A 341 15.04 -20.52 -4.12
N SER A 342 16.20 -20.06 -3.65
CA SER A 342 17.53 -20.30 -4.25
C SER A 342 17.82 -19.61 -5.59
N GLU A 343 16.95 -18.72 -6.09
CA GLU A 343 17.25 -17.85 -7.22
C GLU A 343 17.77 -16.49 -6.73
N LYS A 344 18.91 -16.03 -7.27
CA LYS A 344 19.55 -14.78 -6.85
C LYS A 344 18.99 -13.58 -7.62
N GLN A 345 18.67 -12.54 -6.86
CA GLN A 345 18.32 -11.21 -7.36
C GLN A 345 19.20 -10.18 -6.65
N THR A 346 19.62 -9.15 -7.37
CA THR A 346 20.42 -8.06 -6.80
C THR A 346 19.78 -6.73 -7.16
N VAL A 347 19.62 -5.86 -6.17
CA VAL A 347 19.24 -4.45 -6.35
C VAL A 347 20.41 -3.60 -5.88
N GLU A 348 20.79 -2.61 -6.67
CA GLU A 348 21.85 -1.66 -6.35
C GLU A 348 21.37 -0.24 -6.60
N CYS A 349 21.39 0.59 -5.56
CA CYS A 349 20.95 1.98 -5.59
C CYS A 349 22.14 2.88 -5.27
N THR A 350 22.42 3.86 -6.13
CA THR A 350 23.36 4.96 -5.86
C THR A 350 22.58 6.25 -5.70
N PHE A 351 22.79 6.93 -4.58
CA PHE A 351 22.02 8.12 -4.22
C PHE A 351 22.83 9.39 -4.42
N SER A 352 22.11 10.44 -4.79
CA SER A 352 22.52 11.84 -4.75
C SER A 352 21.42 12.64 -4.06
N ASP A 353 21.70 13.89 -3.70
CA ASP A 353 20.76 14.74 -2.93
C ASP A 353 19.35 14.84 -3.52
N SER A 354 19.17 14.67 -4.83
CA SER A 354 17.85 14.79 -5.50
C SER A 354 17.51 13.63 -6.43
N LYS A 355 18.33 12.58 -6.49
CA LYS A 355 18.11 11.44 -7.39
C LYS A 355 18.67 10.15 -6.85
N VAL A 356 18.02 9.06 -7.23
CA VAL A 356 18.58 7.71 -7.13
C VAL A 356 18.71 7.12 -8.52
N TYR A 357 19.87 6.53 -8.78
CA TYR A 357 20.08 5.63 -9.92
C TYR A 357 20.03 4.21 -9.39
N ASP A 358 19.09 3.42 -9.90
CA ASP A 358 18.79 2.09 -9.42
C ASP A 358 18.97 1.04 -10.51
N VAL A 359 19.57 -0.09 -10.14
CA VAL A 359 19.89 -1.20 -11.03
C VAL A 359 19.39 -2.50 -10.41
N VAL A 360 18.38 -3.11 -11.06
CA VAL A 360 17.86 -4.43 -10.68
C VAL A 360 18.37 -5.47 -11.64
N THR A 361 19.04 -6.49 -11.10
CA THR A 361 19.47 -7.68 -11.83
C THR A 361 18.70 -8.90 -11.34
N ALA A 362 17.83 -9.45 -12.20
CA ALA A 362 17.01 -10.62 -11.91
C ALA A 362 16.91 -11.53 -13.15
N GLY A 363 17.07 -12.85 -12.96
CA GLY A 363 16.92 -13.82 -14.05
C GLY A 363 17.85 -13.61 -15.26
N GLY A 364 19.00 -12.94 -15.05
CA GLY A 364 19.95 -12.59 -16.12
C GLY A 364 19.56 -11.35 -16.95
N LYS A 365 18.49 -10.64 -16.59
CA LYS A 365 18.12 -9.33 -17.14
C LYS A 365 18.53 -8.23 -16.17
N THR A 366 18.85 -7.07 -16.73
CA THR A 366 19.17 -5.85 -15.98
C THR A 366 18.17 -4.77 -16.36
N TYR A 367 17.63 -4.10 -15.35
CA TYR A 367 16.71 -2.98 -15.44
C TYR A 367 17.37 -1.80 -14.76
N GLU A 368 17.31 -0.62 -15.38
CA GLU A 368 17.92 0.60 -14.87
C GLU A 368 16.88 1.71 -14.90
N GLU A 369 16.75 2.46 -13.81
CA GLU A 369 15.86 3.61 -13.72
C GLU A 369 16.55 4.74 -12.95
N GLU A 370 16.28 5.97 -13.36
CA GLU A 370 16.68 7.17 -12.61
C GLU A 370 15.41 7.79 -12.05
N VAL A 371 15.34 7.92 -10.73
CA VAL A 371 14.17 8.45 -10.02
C VAL A 371 14.55 9.75 -9.32
N ASN A 372 13.73 10.80 -9.48
CA ASN A 372 13.91 12.05 -8.74
C ASN A 372 13.38 11.88 -7.31
N LEU A 373 14.19 12.29 -6.34
CA LEU A 373 13.88 12.24 -4.93
C LEU A 373 13.57 13.64 -4.40
N GLU A 374 12.69 13.69 -3.41
CA GLU A 374 12.54 14.88 -2.58
C GLU A 374 13.73 15.02 -1.63
N GLU A 375 13.98 16.21 -1.11
CA GLU A 375 14.95 16.38 -0.02
C GLU A 375 14.58 15.50 1.17
N SER A 376 15.60 14.98 1.86
CA SER A 376 15.45 14.08 3.01
C SER A 376 14.66 12.78 2.76
N THR A 377 14.70 12.22 1.54
CA THR A 377 14.04 10.94 1.23
C THR A 377 14.81 9.74 1.82
N TYR A 378 14.14 8.98 2.68
CA TYR A 378 14.70 7.79 3.33
C TYR A 378 14.60 6.55 2.46
N LEU A 379 15.59 5.65 2.54
CA LEU A 379 15.56 4.38 1.84
C LEU A 379 14.74 3.33 2.60
N MET A 380 13.86 2.64 1.88
CA MET A 380 13.07 1.52 2.34
C MET A 380 13.21 0.27 1.46
N HIS A 381 13.01 -0.89 2.08
CA HIS A 381 12.91 -2.18 1.43
C HIS A 381 12.03 -3.11 2.27
N SER A 382 11.10 -3.82 1.63
CA SER A 382 10.13 -4.70 2.30
C SER A 382 10.79 -5.72 3.25
N ASN A 383 10.28 -5.81 4.48
CA ASN A 383 10.77 -6.69 5.55
C ASN A 383 12.19 -6.37 6.08
N MET A 384 12.92 -5.40 5.53
CA MET A 384 14.22 -4.97 6.06
C MET A 384 14.03 -3.97 7.19
N ILE A 385 13.48 -4.43 8.33
CA ILE A 385 13.08 -3.59 9.47
C ILE A 385 14.22 -2.75 10.04
N GLY A 386 15.48 -3.16 9.81
CA GLY A 386 16.63 -2.33 10.14
C GLY A 386 16.63 -0.95 9.48
N LEU A 387 16.03 -0.80 8.29
CA LEU A 387 15.85 0.50 7.64
C LEU A 387 14.88 1.38 8.41
N TRP A 388 13.68 0.88 8.74
CA TRP A 388 12.71 1.59 9.59
C TRP A 388 13.30 1.96 10.95
N ALA A 389 13.98 1.01 11.58
CA ALA A 389 14.64 1.22 12.86
C ALA A 389 15.71 2.32 12.80
N LEU A 390 16.37 2.52 11.66
CA LEU A 390 17.32 3.62 11.45
C LEU A 390 16.61 4.95 11.22
N VAL A 391 15.53 4.99 10.41
CA VAL A 391 14.72 6.20 10.18
C VAL A 391 14.24 6.79 11.51
N TYR A 392 13.67 5.99 12.41
CA TYR A 392 13.23 6.50 13.71
C TYR A 392 14.36 7.10 14.58
N ARG A 393 15.64 6.79 14.31
CA ARG A 393 16.78 7.39 15.02
C ARG A 393 16.98 8.85 14.62
N SER A 394 16.65 9.23 13.37
CA SER A 394 16.73 10.61 12.89
C SER A 394 15.45 11.41 13.13
N LEU A 395 14.33 10.79 13.52
CA LEU A 395 13.08 11.51 13.80
C LEU A 395 12.99 11.96 15.27
N GLU A 396 12.59 13.22 15.48
CA GLU A 396 12.29 13.82 16.77
C GLU A 396 10.77 13.83 17.00
N LEU A 397 10.24 12.69 17.47
CA LEU A 397 8.82 12.46 17.66
C LEU A 397 8.24 13.15 18.90
N GLU A 398 7.03 13.68 18.77
CA GLU A 398 6.20 14.25 19.84
C GLU A 398 4.79 13.67 19.83
N GLU A 399 4.22 13.45 21.02
CA GLU A 399 2.86 12.92 21.18
C GLU A 399 1.80 13.89 20.65
N GLY A 400 0.90 13.40 19.79
CA GLY A 400 -0.19 14.16 19.18
C GLY A 400 0.15 14.73 17.79
N GLU A 401 1.40 14.63 17.35
CA GLU A 401 1.86 15.10 16.04
C GLU A 401 1.77 14.00 14.97
N THR A 402 1.64 14.42 13.70
CA THR A 402 1.73 13.54 12.53
C THR A 402 2.91 13.97 11.69
N TYR A 403 3.80 13.03 11.37
CA TYR A 403 4.95 13.27 10.51
C TYR A 403 4.70 12.72 9.12
N LYS A 404 5.10 13.46 8.09
CA LYS A 404 4.96 13.10 6.68
C LYS A 404 6.35 12.83 6.10
N VAL A 405 6.75 11.56 6.14
CA VAL A 405 8.13 11.12 5.89
C VAL A 405 8.30 10.64 4.44
N PRO A 406 9.11 11.31 3.60
CA PRO A 406 9.36 10.84 2.25
C PRO A 406 10.23 9.58 2.27
N VAL A 407 9.81 8.54 1.56
CA VAL A 407 10.52 7.26 1.46
C VAL A 407 10.64 6.79 0.01
N PHE A 408 11.70 6.06 -0.29
CA PHE A 408 11.95 5.41 -1.58
C PHE A 408 12.11 3.91 -1.40
N PHE A 409 11.32 3.12 -2.12
CA PHE A 409 11.36 1.65 -2.13
C PHE A 409 12.21 1.12 -3.28
N SER A 410 13.34 0.52 -2.93
CA SER A 410 14.33 0.00 -3.89
C SER A 410 13.82 -1.15 -4.77
N GLU A 411 12.89 -1.97 -4.29
CA GLU A 411 12.43 -3.17 -4.99
C GLU A 411 11.46 -2.89 -6.15
N ASN A 412 10.85 -1.70 -6.19
CA ASN A 412 9.83 -1.33 -7.18
C ASN A 412 9.98 0.11 -7.70
N PHE A 413 11.07 0.79 -7.36
CA PHE A 413 11.40 2.15 -7.77
C PHE A 413 10.30 3.18 -7.46
N THR A 414 9.57 2.97 -6.37
CA THR A 414 8.44 3.82 -6.02
C THR A 414 8.77 4.68 -4.81
N LYS A 415 8.37 5.94 -4.86
CA LYS A 415 8.45 6.86 -3.73
C LYS A 415 7.06 7.13 -3.18
N TYR A 416 7.00 7.34 -1.88
CA TYR A 416 5.78 7.68 -1.15
C TYR A 416 6.11 8.71 -0.08
N VAL A 417 5.08 9.38 0.42
CA VAL A 417 5.13 10.01 1.73
C VAL A 417 4.36 9.13 2.71
N VAL A 418 5.06 8.71 3.77
CA VAL A 418 4.48 7.89 4.83
C VAL A 418 4.05 8.80 5.98
N ASP A 419 2.77 8.75 6.29
CA ASP A 419 2.24 9.38 7.50
C ASP A 419 2.56 8.51 8.72
N ILE A 420 3.17 9.11 9.74
CA ILE A 420 3.44 8.51 11.05
C ILE A 420 2.70 9.35 12.09
N GLU A 421 1.61 8.80 12.61
CA GLU A 421 0.77 9.46 13.61
C GLU A 421 1.20 9.05 15.02
N VAL A 422 1.71 9.97 15.81
CA VAL A 422 2.18 9.67 17.17
C VAL A 422 1.00 9.78 18.14
N LEU A 423 0.36 8.65 18.43
CA LEU A 423 -0.92 8.64 19.12
C LEU A 423 -0.82 8.97 20.61
N ARG A 424 0.15 8.36 21.29
CA ARG A 424 0.32 8.43 22.75
C ARG A 424 1.67 7.88 23.19
N THR A 425 2.04 8.18 24.42
CA THR A 425 3.12 7.51 25.14
C THR A 425 2.58 6.42 26.05
N GLU A 426 3.20 5.25 26.07
CA GLU A 426 2.88 4.18 27.02
C GLU A 426 4.13 3.39 27.45
N THR A 427 3.99 2.61 28.52
CA THR A 427 5.04 1.67 28.95
C THR A 427 4.68 0.26 28.52
N ILE A 428 5.56 -0.38 27.75
CA ILE A 428 5.37 -1.75 27.28
C ILE A 428 6.51 -2.66 27.74
N VAL A 429 6.27 -3.97 27.71
CA VAL A 429 7.29 -4.99 27.93
C VAL A 429 7.53 -5.75 26.63
N VAL A 430 8.76 -5.72 26.14
CA VAL A 430 9.21 -6.39 24.92
C VAL A 430 10.40 -7.29 25.26
N ALA A 431 10.34 -8.56 24.87
CA ALA A 431 11.37 -9.56 25.17
C ALA A 431 11.85 -9.54 26.65
N GLY A 432 10.94 -9.28 27.59
CA GLY A 432 11.22 -9.24 29.03
C GLY A 432 11.88 -7.94 29.55
N LYS A 433 12.04 -6.91 28.70
CA LYS A 433 12.54 -5.58 29.07
C LYS A 433 11.41 -4.55 29.00
N SER A 434 11.40 -3.62 29.95
CA SER A 434 10.42 -2.53 30.00
C SER A 434 10.92 -1.34 29.20
N TYR A 435 10.05 -0.73 28.40
CA TYR A 435 10.34 0.44 27.58
C TYR A 435 9.22 1.48 27.76
N GLU A 436 9.60 2.75 27.85
CA GLU A 436 8.68 3.88 27.63
C GLU A 436 8.77 4.25 26.15
N VAL A 437 7.63 4.21 25.46
CA VAL A 437 7.55 4.30 24.00
C VAL A 437 6.43 5.23 23.57
N PHE A 438 6.65 5.89 22.45
CA PHE A 438 5.59 6.39 21.59
C PHE A 438 4.92 5.22 20.86
N VAL A 439 3.59 5.28 20.77
CA VAL A 439 2.77 4.40 19.93
C VAL A 439 2.45 5.15 18.65
N CYS A 440 3.06 4.73 17.55
CA CYS A 440 2.94 5.37 16.26
C CYS A 440 2.03 4.51 15.36
N ASN A 441 0.96 5.10 14.82
CA ASN A 441 0.17 4.47 13.77
C ASN A 441 0.78 4.81 12.41
N VAL A 442 0.99 3.79 11.58
CA VAL A 442 1.52 3.95 10.22
C VAL A 442 0.48 3.39 9.23
N PRO A 443 -0.50 4.22 8.80
CA PRO A 443 -1.67 3.75 8.06
C PRO A 443 -1.32 3.00 6.77
N LEU A 444 -0.31 3.46 6.04
CA LEU A 444 0.09 2.89 4.75
C LEU A 444 0.46 1.40 4.86
N TYR A 445 1.10 0.99 5.96
CA TYR A 445 1.48 -0.40 6.19
C TYR A 445 0.52 -1.15 7.12
N ARG A 446 -0.50 -0.46 7.64
CA ARG A 446 -1.47 -1.01 8.60
C ARG A 446 -0.78 -1.61 9.83
N GLU A 447 0.22 -0.90 10.34
CA GLU A 447 1.05 -1.34 11.46
C GLU A 447 1.10 -0.30 12.56
N ILE A 448 1.41 -0.77 13.77
CA ILE A 448 1.61 0.08 14.95
C ILE A 448 3.04 -0.08 15.43
N ASP A 449 3.82 0.98 15.35
CA ASP A 449 5.22 1.01 15.73
C ASP A 449 5.37 1.52 17.16
N TYR A 450 6.25 0.87 17.92
CA TYR A 450 6.56 1.23 19.30
C TYR A 450 8.00 1.73 19.36
N VAL A 451 8.15 3.03 19.55
CA VAL A 451 9.43 3.73 19.38
C VAL A 451 9.77 4.49 20.64
N THR A 452 10.94 4.26 21.21
CA THR A 452 11.43 5.02 22.37
C THR A 452 11.72 6.48 22.00
N LYS A 453 11.83 7.35 23.00
CA LYS A 453 12.15 8.78 22.79
C LYS A 453 13.46 9.02 22.02
N ASP A 454 14.47 8.15 22.19
CA ASP A 454 15.73 8.22 21.43
C ASP A 454 15.69 7.47 20.09
N GLY A 455 14.50 7.08 19.62
CA GLY A 455 14.29 6.53 18.28
C GLY A 455 14.61 5.04 18.15
N LEU A 456 14.80 4.31 19.25
CA LEU A 456 14.88 2.85 19.20
C LEU A 456 13.48 2.28 18.96
N LEU A 457 13.29 1.67 17.80
CA LEU A 457 12.14 0.83 17.48
C LEU A 457 12.25 -0.48 18.29
N VAL A 458 11.26 -0.78 19.12
CA VAL A 458 11.27 -1.99 19.97
C VAL A 458 10.26 -3.03 19.52
N LYS A 459 9.16 -2.62 18.89
CA LYS A 459 8.10 -3.53 18.43
C LYS A 459 7.34 -2.90 17.27
N ILE A 460 6.82 -3.74 16.38
CA ILE A 460 5.82 -3.44 15.37
C ILE A 460 4.69 -4.43 15.58
N ASP A 461 3.46 -3.97 15.78
CA ASP A 461 2.27 -4.82 15.71
C ASP A 461 1.72 -4.85 14.28
N LEU A 462 1.32 -6.04 13.83
CA LEU A 462 0.73 -6.29 12.51
C LEU A 462 -0.73 -6.80 12.70
N PRO A 463 -1.70 -5.93 13.04
CA PRO A 463 -3.06 -6.34 13.38
C PRO A 463 -3.73 -7.20 12.31
N SER A 464 -3.55 -6.84 11.03
CA SER A 464 -4.12 -7.53 9.87
C SER A 464 -3.59 -8.97 9.70
N GLN A 465 -2.43 -9.27 10.27
CA GLN A 465 -1.77 -10.58 10.15
C GLN A 465 -1.83 -11.39 11.44
N ASN A 466 -2.45 -10.87 12.51
CA ASN A 466 -2.37 -11.44 13.86
C ASN A 466 -0.91 -11.78 14.24
N GLY A 467 -0.03 -10.79 14.04
CA GLY A 467 1.41 -10.96 14.19
C GLY A 467 2.09 -9.71 14.75
N PHE A 468 3.38 -9.85 15.02
CA PHE A 468 4.23 -8.76 15.46
C PHE A 468 5.69 -9.02 15.09
N ILE A 469 6.47 -7.96 15.08
CA ILE A 469 7.92 -7.95 14.96
C ILE A 469 8.45 -7.30 16.22
N GLU A 470 9.43 -7.91 16.89
CA GLU A 470 9.94 -7.32 18.13
C GLU A 470 11.45 -7.48 18.28
N LEU A 471 12.05 -6.51 18.96
CA LEU A 471 13.46 -6.46 19.29
C LEU A 471 13.79 -7.52 20.36
N VAL A 472 14.66 -8.46 20.01
CA VAL A 472 15.06 -9.57 20.89
C VAL A 472 16.52 -9.50 21.35
N GLU A 473 17.38 -8.82 20.59
CA GLU A 473 18.78 -8.61 20.96
C GLU A 473 19.21 -7.19 20.64
N SER A 474 19.92 -6.55 21.57
CA SER A 474 20.58 -5.28 21.34
C SER A 474 21.90 -5.22 22.10
N SER A 475 22.95 -4.68 21.47
CA SER A 475 24.27 -4.56 22.10
C SER A 475 24.41 -3.34 23.03
N GLN A 476 23.33 -2.59 23.26
CA GLN A 476 23.31 -1.53 24.27
C GLN A 476 23.37 -2.14 25.69
N SER A 477 24.58 -2.18 26.24
CA SER A 477 24.77 -2.11 27.68
C SER A 477 24.22 -0.77 28.17
N PHE A 478 22.97 -0.75 28.62
CA PHE A 478 22.44 0.38 29.38
C PHE A 478 23.31 0.56 30.63
N PHE A 479 24.01 1.70 30.73
CA PHE A 479 24.56 2.12 32.01
C PHE A 479 23.37 2.53 32.90
N PRO A 480 23.24 2.00 34.13
CA PRO A 480 22.34 2.60 35.10
C PRO A 480 22.91 3.97 35.48
N ILE A 481 22.09 5.02 35.40
CA ILE A 481 22.33 6.25 36.17
C ILE A 481 21.56 6.13 37.48
#